data_AF-A0A357R740-F1
#
_entry.id   AF-A0A357R740-F1
#
_cell.length_a   1.000
_cell.length_b   1.000
_cell.length_c   1.000
_cell.angle_alpha   90.00
_cell.angle_beta   90.00
_cell.angle_gamma   90.00
#
_symmetry.space_group_name_H-M   'P 1'
#
loop_
_entity.id
_entity.type
_entity.pdbx_description
1 polymer ?
#
loop_
_entity_poly.entity_id
_entity_poly.type
_entity_poly.pdbx_seq_one_letter_code
_entity_poly.pdbx_strand_id
1 'polypeptide(L)' 'GFSGHGFMLGPVTGRLMAELISGRQPHMDISPLSLERFEKGELLREPSVV' A
#
# COMPACT_ATOMS: atom_id res chain seq x y z
N GLY A 1 -3.17 5.95 2.54
CA GLY A 1 -2.50 6.77 3.58
C GLY A 1 -1.92 5.84 4.63
N PHE A 2 -0.78 6.20 5.24
CA PHE A 2 -0.01 5.33 6.14
C PHE A 2 -0.41 5.40 7.62
N SER A 3 -1.47 6.15 7.97
CA SER A 3 -2.07 6.17 9.31
C SER A 3 -1.05 6.32 10.46
N GLY A 4 -0.06 7.22 10.29
CA GLY A 4 0.98 7.49 11.31
C GLY A 4 2.18 6.53 11.33
N HIS A 5 2.15 5.42 10.60
CA HIS A 5 3.17 4.35 10.65
C HIS A 5 4.07 4.30 9.40
N GLY A 6 4.01 5.31 8.55
CA GLY A 6 4.72 5.33 7.26
C GLY A 6 6.24 5.27 7.35
N PHE A 7 6.84 5.71 8.47
CA PHE A 7 8.29 5.72 8.63
C PHE A 7 8.86 4.29 8.68
N MET A 8 8.25 3.40 9.47
CA MET A 8 8.66 2.00 9.56
C MET A 8 8.51 1.28 8.21
N LEU A 9 7.48 1.66 7.44
CA LEU A 9 7.18 1.08 6.13
C LEU A 9 7.99 1.71 4.98
N GLY A 10 8.77 2.76 5.23
CA GLY A 10 9.49 3.52 4.21
C GLY A 10 10.35 2.66 3.28
N PRO A 11 11.24 1.79 3.79
CA PRO A 11 12.12 0.97 2.96
C PRO A 11 11.36 0.04 1.99
N VAL A 12 10.35 -0.68 2.48
CA VAL A 12 9.57 -1.61 1.65
C VAL A 12 8.69 -0.86 0.66
N THR A 13 8.06 0.25 1.10
CA THR A 13 7.25 1.11 0.23
C THR A 13 8.09 1.65 -0.92
N GLY A 14 9.28 2.18 -0.66
CA GLY A 14 10.16 2.72 -1.70
C GLY A 14 10.53 1.68 -2.75
N ARG A 15 10.84 0.45 -2.33
CA ARG A 15 11.14 -0.65 -3.25
C ARG A 15 9.93 -1.02 -4.12
N LEU A 16 8.75 -1.15 -3.53
CA LEU A 16 7.52 -1.48 -4.26
C LEU A 16 7.16 -0.40 -5.28
N MET A 17 7.29 0.87 -4.87
CA MET A 17 7.08 2.00 -5.78
C MET A 17 8.07 1.99 -6.94
N ALA A 18 9.35 1.71 -6.67
CA ALA A 18 10.36 1.60 -7.73
C ALA A 18 10.05 0.46 -8.71
N GLU A 19 9.59 -0.69 -8.22
CA GLU A 19 9.15 -1.82 -9.04
C GLU A 19 7.96 -1.44 -9.94
N LEU A 20 6.90 -0.88 -9.35
CA LEU A 20 5.72 -0.40 -10.09
C LEU A 20 6.05 0.64 -11.16
N ILE A 21 6.81 1.68 -10.80
CA ILE A 21 7.18 2.78 -11.70
C ILE A 21 8.02 2.27 -12.87
N SER A 22 8.85 1.24 -12.62
CA SER A 22 9.66 0.59 -13.66
C SER A 22 8.87 -0.42 -14.51
N GLY A 23 7.55 -0.54 -14.33
CA GLY A 23 6.71 -1.51 -15.02
C GLY A 23 6.97 -2.96 -14.60
N ARG A 24 7.67 -3.18 -13.49
CA ARG A 24 7.93 -4.52 -12.94
C ARG A 24 6.76 -4.94 -12.08
N GLN A 25 6.53 -6.24 -12.02
CA GLN A 25 5.60 -6.79 -11.05
C GLN A 25 6.18 -6.63 -9.63
N PRO A 26 5.42 -6.07 -8.67
CA PRO A 26 5.85 -5.99 -7.28
C PRO A 26 6.19 -7.37 -6.73
N HIS A 27 7.24 -7.45 -5.91
CA HIS A 27 7.66 -8.72 -5.30
C HIS A 27 6.71 -9.22 -4.20
N MET A 28 5.76 -8.41 -3.76
CA MET A 28 4.69 -8.80 -2.83
C MET A 28 3.34 -8.29 -3.33
N ASP A 29 2.27 -9.01 -3.00
CA ASP A 29 0.92 -8.57 -3.34
C ASP A 29 0.52 -7.34 -2.53
N ILE A 30 0.17 -6.28 -3.25
CA ILE A 30 -0.29 -5.01 -2.70
C ILE A 30 -1.68 -4.65 -3.24
N SER A 31 -2.37 -5.58 -3.89
CA SER A 31 -3.73 -5.37 -4.41
C SER A 31 -4.73 -4.87 -3.34
N PRO A 32 -4.65 -5.26 -2.04
CA PRO A 32 -5.53 -4.68 -1.01
C PRO A 32 -5.24 -3.20 -0.72
N LEU A 33 -4.10 -2.68 -1.18
CA LEU A 33 -3.67 -1.29 -1.03
C LEU A 33 -3.98 -0.44 -2.26
N SER A 34 -4.60 -1.01 -3.30
CA SER A 34 -4.90 -0.32 -4.55
C SER A 34 -5.94 0.78 -4.38
N LEU A 35 -6.01 1.69 -5.35
CA LEU A 35 -7.01 2.77 -5.34
C LEU A 35 -8.42 2.25 -5.64
N GLU A 36 -8.53 1.20 -6.47
CA GLU A 36 -9.79 0.60 -6.90
C GLU A 36 -10.58 -0.01 -5.72
N ARG A 37 -9.92 -0.32 -4.60
CA ARG A 37 -10.57 -0.84 -3.39
C ARG A 37 -11.67 0.09 -2.86
N PHE A 38 -11.56 1.40 -3.09
CA PHE A 38 -12.56 2.38 -2.67
C PHE A 38 -13.83 2.28 -3.52
N GLU A 39 -13.69 2.10 -4.83
CA GLU A 39 -14.81 1.92 -5.75
C GLU A 39 -15.52 0.58 -5.50
N LYS A 40 -14.75 -0.48 -5.24
CA LYS A 40 -15.27 -1.83 -4.94
C LYS A 40 -15.86 -1.98 -3.53
N GLY A 41 -15.66 -1.01 -2.64
CA GLY A 41 -16.05 -1.11 -1.24
C GLY A 41 -15.19 -2.07 -0.40
N GLU A 42 -14.02 -2.49 -0.91
CA GLU A 42 -13.04 -3.35 -0.25
C GLU A 42 -12.18 -2.55 0.74
N LEU A 43 -12.85 -1.91 1.71
CA LEU A 43 -12.20 -1.01 2.65
C LEU A 43 -11.42 -1.77 3.73
N LEU A 44 -10.14 -1.45 3.86
CA LEU A 44 -9.32 -1.87 5.00
C LEU A 44 -9.51 -0.88 6.16
N ARG A 45 -10.09 -1.34 7.26
CA ARG A 45 -10.21 -0.57 8.50
C ARG A 45 -9.07 -0.92 9.43
N GLU A 46 -8.30 0.10 9.82
CA GLU A 46 -7.23 -0.03 10.80
C GLU A 46 -7.81 0.24 12.20
N PRO A 47 -7.99 -0.78 13.05
CA PRO A 47 -8.60 -0.59 14.38
C PRO A 47 -7.66 0.13 15.35
N SER A 48 -6.37 0.16 15.06
CA SER A 48 -5.34 0.70 15.96
C SER A 48 -5.04 2.18 15.75
N VAL A 49 -5.72 2.85 14.81
CA VAL A 49 -5.58 4.28 14.56
C VAL A 49 -6.97 4.91 14.55
N VAL A 50 -7.20 5.85 15.49
CA VAL A 50 -8.46 6.58 15.69
C VAL A 50 -8.38 7.97 15.05
#